data_AF-A0AAW7SQC0-F1
#
_entry.id   AF-A0AAW7SQC0-F1
#
_cell.length_a   1.000
_cell.length_b   1.000
_cell.length_c   1.000
_cell.angle_alpha   90.00
_cell.angle_beta   90.00
_cell.angle_gamma   90.00
#
_symmetry.space_group_name_H-M   'P 1'
#
loop_
_entity.id
_entity.type
_entity.pdbx_description
1 polymer ?
#
loop_
_entity_poly.entity_id
_entity_poly.type
_entity_poly.pdbx_seq_one_letter_code
_entity_poly.pdbx_strand_id
1 'polypeptide(L)'
;MENKYFARVIIDVSIFLEYSGESVIDPDASMELLEKISGGLQEMSDYERASLSKNIRELAPQYGSRSSFVTDLPSNLGISE
;
A
#
# COMPACT_ATOMS: atom_id res chain seq x y z
N MET A 1 18.31 -2.51 -3.82
CA MET A 1 18.38 -1.31 -2.96
C MET A 1 17.03 -1.20 -2.27
N GLU A 2 16.94 -1.58 -0.99
CA GLU A 2 15.70 -1.53 -0.21
C GLU A 2 15.28 -0.06 -0.02
N ASN A 3 14.39 0.45 -0.87
CA ASN A 3 13.94 1.83 -0.77
C ASN A 3 12.65 1.92 0.05
N LYS A 4 12.82 1.94 1.38
CA LYS A 4 11.72 2.16 2.34
C LYS A 4 10.92 3.45 2.10
N TYR A 5 11.47 4.42 1.35
CA TYR A 5 10.73 5.63 0.99
C TYR A 5 9.63 5.35 -0.05
N PHE A 6 9.83 4.40 -0.97
CA PHE A 6 8.75 3.97 -1.87
C PHE A 6 7.64 3.24 -1.13
N ALA A 7 8.01 2.34 -0.20
CA ALA A 7 7.04 1.71 0.69
C ALA A 7 6.21 2.76 1.45
N ARG A 8 6.87 3.78 2.00
CA ARG A 8 6.21 4.89 2.70
C ARG A 8 5.21 5.63 1.81
N VAL A 9 5.61 6.00 0.58
CA VAL A 9 4.73 6.70 -0.36
C VAL A 9 3.52 5.85 -0.72
N ILE A 10 3.70 4.56 -0.97
CA ILE A 10 2.60 3.63 -1.27
C ILE A 10 1.63 3.57 -0.07
N ILE A 11 2.15 3.43 1.16
CA ILE A 11 1.32 3.42 2.36
C ILE A 11 0.56 4.73 2.53
N ASP A 12 1.23 5.88 2.39
CA ASP A 12 0.62 7.19 2.59
C ASP A 12 -0.51 7.43 1.57
N VAL A 13 -0.30 7.02 0.31
CA VAL A 13 -1.33 7.07 -0.74
C VAL A 13 -2.47 6.11 -0.44
N SER A 14 -2.19 4.85 -0.11
CA SER A 14 -3.24 3.87 0.22
C SER A 14 -4.08 4.30 1.43
N ILE A 15 -3.46 4.88 2.45
CA ILE A 15 -4.17 5.47 3.59
C ILE A 15 -5.04 6.63 3.14
N PHE A 16 -4.53 7.51 2.29
CA PHE A 16 -5.31 8.64 1.80
C PHE A 16 -6.54 8.17 1.01
N LEU A 17 -6.38 7.16 0.17
CA LEU A 17 -7.47 6.58 -0.64
C LEU A 17 -8.52 5.86 0.21
N GLU A 18 -8.09 5.09 1.21
CA GLU A 18 -8.99 4.33 2.10
C GLU A 18 -9.71 5.20 3.13
N TYR A 19 -9.00 6.18 3.72
CA TYR A 19 -9.50 6.95 4.86
C TYR A 19 -10.00 8.35 4.50
N SER A 20 -9.98 8.74 3.23
CA SER A 20 -10.68 9.94 2.79
C SER A 20 -12.17 9.64 2.71
N GLY A 21 -12.99 10.50 3.32
CA GLY A 21 -14.44 10.38 3.19
C GLY A 21 -14.89 10.64 1.75
N GLU A 22 -16.08 10.14 1.42
CA GLU A 22 -16.70 10.27 0.08
C GLU A 22 -16.89 11.72 -0.37
N SER A 23 -16.89 12.67 0.57
CA SER A 23 -16.95 14.11 0.28
C SER A 23 -15.61 14.70 -0.21
N VAL A 24 -14.52 13.95 -0.12
CA VAL A 24 -13.16 14.36 -0.52
C VAL A 24 -12.71 13.62 -1.77
N ILE A 25 -12.93 12.30 -1.82
CA ILE A 25 -12.58 11.45 -2.95
C ILE A 25 -13.80 10.60 -3.31
N ASP A 26 -14.11 10.55 -4.60
CA ASP A 26 -15.09 9.61 -5.13
C ASP A 26 -14.63 8.16 -4.88
N PRO A 27 -15.44 7.31 -4.19
CA PRO A 27 -15.03 5.96 -3.83
C PRO A 27 -14.64 5.08 -5.03
N ASP A 28 -15.33 5.23 -6.15
CA ASP A 28 -15.04 4.46 -7.37
C ASP A 28 -13.69 4.90 -7.96
N ALA A 29 -13.42 6.20 -8.00
CA ALA A 29 -12.11 6.73 -8.42
C ALA A 29 -10.97 6.31 -7.46
N SER A 30 -11.25 6.21 -6.16
CA SER A 30 -10.31 5.72 -5.16
C SER A 30 -9.93 4.27 -5.42
N MET A 31 -10.94 3.42 -5.64
CA MET A 31 -10.77 2.01 -5.95
C MET A 31 -10.03 1.81 -7.29
N GLU A 32 -10.40 2.54 -8.34
CA GLU A 32 -9.75 2.46 -9.65
C GLU A 32 -8.25 2.76 -9.56
N LEU A 33 -7.85 3.74 -8.74
CA LEU A 33 -6.44 4.05 -8.54
C LEU A 33 -5.72 2.95 -7.72
N LEU A 34 -6.34 2.42 -6.67
CA LEU A 34 -5.78 1.29 -5.91
C LEU A 34 -5.56 0.05 -6.79
N GLU A 35 -6.49 -0.26 -7.69
CA GLU A 35 -6.36 -1.35 -8.66
C GLU A 35 -5.19 -1.12 -9.63
N LYS A 36 -5.05 0.10 -10.16
CA LYS A 36 -3.90 0.46 -11.02
C LYS A 36 -2.57 0.33 -10.29
N ILE A 37 -2.50 0.77 -9.03
CA ILE A 37 -1.30 0.61 -8.18
C ILE A 37 -1.01 -0.88 -7.98
N SER A 38 -2.01 -1.67 -7.58
CA SER A 38 -1.84 -3.12 -7.38
C SER A 38 -1.35 -3.80 -8.65
N GLY A 39 -1.96 -3.52 -9.80
CA GLY A 39 -1.55 -4.07 -11.10
C GLY A 39 -0.09 -3.77 -11.41
N GLY A 40 0.34 -2.51 -11.26
CA GLY A 40 1.74 -2.14 -11.49
C GLY A 40 2.72 -2.77 -10.50
N LEU A 41 2.33 -2.95 -9.24
CA LEU A 41 3.17 -3.62 -8.23
C LEU A 41 3.27 -5.14 -8.47
N GLN A 42 2.24 -5.76 -9.04
CA GLN A 42 2.26 -7.18 -9.39
C GLN A 42 3.19 -7.48 -10.58
N GLU A 43 3.53 -6.50 -11.41
CA GLU A 43 4.55 -6.65 -12.47
C GLU A 43 5.99 -6.73 -11.92
N MET A 44 6.21 -6.39 -10.65
CA MET A 44 7.51 -6.51 -10.00
C MET A 44 7.91 -7.98 -9.85
N SER A 45 9.21 -8.27 -9.83
CA SER A 45 9.71 -9.62 -9.56
C SER A 45 9.38 -10.08 -8.15
N ASP A 46 9.35 -11.40 -7.91
CA ASP A 46 9.06 -11.99 -6.59
C ASP A 46 9.96 -11.42 -5.49
N TYR A 47 11.25 -11.22 -5.81
CA TYR A 47 12.23 -10.61 -4.89
C TYR A 47 11.86 -9.18 -4.52
N GLU A 48 11.44 -8.38 -5.51
CA GLU A 48 11.05 -6.99 -5.29
C GLU A 48 9.72 -6.89 -4.52
N ARG A 49 8.74 -7.75 -4.82
CA ARG A 49 7.47 -7.86 -4.08
C ARG A 49 7.72 -8.24 -2.61
N ALA A 50 8.54 -9.26 -2.36
CA ALA A 50 8.91 -9.67 -1.01
C ALA A 50 9.63 -8.56 -0.24
N SER A 51 10.56 -7.86 -0.90
CA SER A 51 11.27 -6.71 -0.30
C SER A 51 10.31 -5.57 0.04
N LEU A 52 9.39 -5.22 -0.85
CA LEU A 52 8.39 -4.17 -0.61
C LEU A 52 7.43 -4.56 0.52
N SER A 53 6.91 -5.79 0.48
CA SER A 53 6.02 -6.35 1.50
C SER A 53 6.65 -6.31 2.91
N LYS A 54 7.93 -6.70 3.01
CA LYS A 54 8.71 -6.58 4.25
C LYS A 54 8.82 -5.12 4.72
N ASN A 55 9.24 -4.21 3.83
CA ASN A 55 9.37 -2.80 4.16
C ASN A 55 8.04 -2.18 4.65
N ILE A 56 6.92 -2.55 4.02
CA ILE A 56 5.60 -2.06 4.44
C ILE A 56 5.27 -2.51 5.87
N ARG A 57 5.48 -3.79 6.17
CA ARG A 57 5.23 -4.36 7.51
C ARG A 57 6.15 -3.77 8.58
N GLU A 58 7.41 -3.50 8.25
CA GLU A 58 8.36 -2.84 9.15
C GLU A 58 7.97 -1.37 9.45
N LEU A 59 7.34 -0.69 8.49
CA LEU A 59 6.87 0.68 8.67
C LEU A 59 5.52 0.75 9.41
N ALA A 60 4.72 -0.31 9.42
CA ALA A 60 3.36 -0.33 9.97
C ALA A 60 3.23 0.28 11.38
N PRO A 61 4.11 0.00 12.36
CA PRO A 61 4.01 0.59 13.71
C PRO A 61 4.09 2.12 13.73
N GLN A 62 4.66 2.76 12.71
CA GLN A 62 4.77 4.22 12.61
C GLN A 62 3.44 4.91 12.26
N TYR A 63 2.43 4.13 11.87
CA TYR A 63 1.13 4.63 11.42
C TYR A 63 0.04 4.64 12.50
N GLY A 64 0.39 4.34 13.76
CA GLY A 64 -0.51 4.48 14.90
C GLY A 64 -1.79 3.67 14.75
N SER A 65 -2.95 4.33 14.81
CA SER A 65 -4.26 3.67 14.66
C SER A 65 -4.46 2.98 13.32
N ARG A 66 -3.68 3.32 12.29
CA ARG A 66 -3.72 2.71 10.96
C ARG A 66 -2.73 1.54 10.81
N SER A 67 -1.99 1.18 11.86
CA SER A 67 -0.96 0.13 11.79
C SER A 67 -1.51 -1.23 11.33
N SER A 68 -2.74 -1.60 11.68
CA SER A 68 -3.35 -2.86 11.20
C SER A 68 -3.55 -2.83 9.68
N PHE A 69 -4.19 -1.77 9.17
CA PHE A 69 -4.36 -1.55 7.72
C PHE A 69 -3.02 -1.63 6.98
N VAL A 70 -1.97 -0.97 7.50
CA VAL A 70 -0.64 -1.01 6.88
C VAL A 70 -0.01 -2.40 6.92
N THR A 71 -0.26 -3.18 7.97
CA THR A 71 0.26 -4.55 8.09
C THR A 71 -0.35 -5.48 7.04
N ASP A 72 -1.63 -5.29 6.75
CA ASP A 72 -2.41 -6.10 5.81
C ASP A 72 -2.29 -5.60 4.35
N LEU A 73 -1.82 -4.37 4.16
CA LEU A 73 -1.69 -3.72 2.84
C LEU A 73 -0.95 -4.57 1.79
N PRO A 74 0.16 -5.27 2.08
CA PRO A 74 0.81 -6.12 1.08
C PRO A 74 -0.11 -7.22 0.53
N SER A 75 -0.99 -7.77 1.36
CA SER A 75 -1.97 -8.79 0.95
C SER A 75 -3.08 -8.17 0.11
N ASN A 76 -3.58 -7.00 0.52
CA ASN A 76 -4.60 -6.26 -0.24
C ASN A 76 -4.11 -5.83 -1.63
N LEU A 77 -2.81 -5.53 -1.76
CA LEU A 77 -2.18 -5.16 -3.02
C LEU A 77 -1.74 -6.36 -3.87
N GLY A 78 -1.91 -7.60 -3.39
CA GLY A 78 -1.52 -8.80 -4.13
C GLY A 78 0.00 -9.02 -4.22
N ILE A 79 0.78 -8.46 -3.28
CA ILE A 79 2.26 -8.54 -3.27
C ILE A 79 2.80 -9.33 -2.08
N SER A 80 1.94 -9.98 -1.29
CA SER A 80 2.35 -10.92 -0.26
C SER A 80 2.32 -12.35 -0.79
N GLU A 81 3.45 -12.81 -1.32
CA GLU A 81 3.81 -14.23 -1.40
C GLU A 81 5.07 -14.48 -0.57
#